data_AF-A0A503P9W0-F1
#
_entry.id   AF-A0A503P9W0-F1
#
_cell.length_a   1.000
_cell.length_b   1.000
_cell.length_c   1.000
_cell.angle_alpha   90.00
_cell.angle_beta   90.00
_cell.angle_gamma   90.00
#
_symmetry.space_group_name_H-M   'P 1'
#
loop_
_entity.id
_entity.type
_entity.pdbx_description
1 polymer ?
#
loop_
_entity_poly.entity_id
_entity_poly.type
_entity_poly.pdbx_seq_one_letter_code
_entity_poly.pdbx_strand_id
1 'polypeptide(L)'
;MSTKIHERPNRATPSEAASFIEEFDRIEQDREEKLRVLDADFKVKKRAIQKIANDDQRTILEDAKKQGVNKGVIRALTDAQKIRRKAEALIERAEGKIDGLEDDDHDYAVDIRTALGSNFASFGLGAAAVEREEADDDEADDTTAAVVNAVRAGASKEEWDAAGGAGPH
;
A
#
# COMPACT_ATOMS: atom_id res chain seq x y z
N MET A 1 -0.17 58.29 22.02
CA MET A 1 -0.40 57.20 21.04
C MET A 1 0.96 56.74 20.53
N SER A 2 1.38 55.51 20.85
CA SER A 2 2.66 54.97 20.39
C SER A 2 2.43 54.13 19.13
N THR A 3 2.92 54.60 18.00
CA THR A 3 2.92 53.86 16.73
C THR A 3 3.82 52.63 16.89
N LYS A 4 3.24 51.43 16.92
CA LYS A 4 4.01 50.19 16.75
C LYS A 4 4.51 50.15 15.32
N ILE A 5 5.80 50.42 15.13
CA ILE A 5 6.46 50.18 13.86
C ILE A 5 6.52 48.66 13.70
N HIS A 6 5.76 48.11 12.76
CA HIS A 6 5.93 46.71 12.35
C HIS A 6 7.23 46.62 11.58
N GLU A 7 8.29 46.18 12.26
CA GLU A 7 9.56 45.86 11.60
C GLU A 7 9.29 44.85 10.49
N ARG A 8 9.88 45.09 9.31
CA ARG A 8 9.75 44.16 8.19
C ARG A 8 10.36 42.81 8.59
N PRO A 9 9.77 41.68 8.17
CA PRO A 9 10.22 40.35 8.59
C PRO A 9 11.69 40.07 8.28
N ASN A 10 12.20 40.63 7.18
CA ASN A 10 13.59 40.48 6.76
C ASN A 10 14.40 41.68 7.27
N ARG A 11 15.27 41.41 8.24
CA ARG A 11 16.15 42.40 8.87
C ARG A 11 17.57 42.41 8.32
N ALA A 12 17.95 41.35 7.60
CA ALA A 12 19.26 41.26 6.95
C ALA A 12 19.36 42.27 5.79
N THR A 13 20.54 42.86 5.62
CA THR A 13 20.89 43.59 4.41
C THR A 13 20.90 42.65 3.20
N PRO A 14 20.75 43.16 1.97
CA PRO A 14 20.83 42.32 0.77
C PRO A 14 22.13 41.50 0.67
N SER A 15 23.26 42.04 1.12
CA SER A 15 24.54 41.34 1.12
C SER A 15 24.59 40.19 2.12
N GLU A 16 24.04 40.39 3.32
CA GLU A 16 23.95 39.32 4.32
C GLU A 16 23.01 38.22 3.83
N ALA A 17 21.84 38.59 3.28
CA ALA A 17 20.92 37.63 2.67
C ALA A 17 21.55 36.84 1.52
N ALA A 18 22.35 37.48 0.66
CA ALA A 18 23.07 36.82 -0.42
C ALA A 18 24.06 35.76 0.08
N SER A 19 24.80 36.03 1.16
CA SER A 19 25.73 35.05 1.73
C SER A 19 25.05 33.77 2.22
N PHE A 20 23.83 33.87 2.76
CA PHE A 20 23.03 32.69 3.14
C PHE A 20 22.57 31.89 1.91
N ILE A 21 22.22 32.58 0.82
CA ILE A 21 21.82 31.93 -0.44
C ILE A 21 23.01 31.19 -1.06
N GLU A 22 24.18 31.83 -1.13
CA GLU A 22 25.40 31.22 -1.66
C GLU A 22 25.82 29.97 -0.87
N GLU A 23 25.78 30.06 0.46
CA GLU A 23 26.10 28.92 1.32
C GLU A 23 25.08 27.78 1.21
N PHE A 24 23.78 28.11 1.09
CA PHE A 24 22.74 27.12 0.88
C PHE A 24 22.85 26.44 -0.49
N ASP A 25 23.14 27.21 -1.55
CA ASP A 25 23.39 26.68 -2.89
C ASP A 25 24.60 25.74 -2.92
N ARG A 26 25.71 26.11 -2.24
CA ARG A 26 26.86 25.21 -2.06
C ARG A 26 26.47 23.88 -1.41
N ILE A 27 25.66 23.93 -0.35
CA ILE A 27 25.19 22.73 0.35
C ILE A 27 24.30 21.86 -0.56
N GLU A 28 23.41 22.49 -1.35
CA GLU A 28 22.55 21.75 -2.28
C GLU A 28 23.35 21.12 -3.42
N GLN A 29 24.34 21.82 -4.00
CA GLN A 29 25.25 21.25 -4.99
C GLN A 29 26.03 20.05 -4.43
N ASP A 30 26.55 20.16 -3.20
CA ASP A 30 27.23 19.05 -2.52
C ASP A 30 26.30 17.85 -2.29
N ARG A 31 25.03 18.12 -1.95
CA ARG A 31 24.02 17.07 -1.76
C ARG A 31 23.69 16.38 -3.09
N GLU A 32 23.46 17.14 -4.15
CA GLU A 32 23.17 16.62 -5.48
C GLU A 32 24.30 15.72 -5.99
N GLU A 33 25.55 16.17 -5.84
CA GLU A 33 26.71 15.40 -6.26
C GLU A 33 26.85 14.09 -5.46
N LYS A 34 26.66 14.13 -4.15
CA LYS A 34 26.68 12.92 -3.31
C LYS A 34 25.59 11.92 -3.71
N LEU A 35 24.38 12.40 -3.98
CA LEU A 35 23.28 11.54 -4.44
C LEU A 35 23.55 10.96 -5.83
N ARG A 36 24.13 11.75 -6.74
CA ARG A 36 24.51 11.31 -8.08
C ARG A 36 25.58 10.21 -8.04
N VAL A 37 26.62 10.39 -7.24
CA VAL A 37 27.68 9.38 -7.04
C VAL A 37 27.09 8.11 -6.43
N LEU A 38 26.22 8.24 -5.41
CA LEU A 38 25.57 7.08 -4.79
C LEU A 38 24.71 6.29 -5.77
N ASP A 39 23.93 6.96 -6.61
CA ASP A 39 23.13 6.30 -7.65
C ASP A 39 24.00 5.62 -8.72
N ALA A 40 25.10 6.25 -9.12
CA ALA A 40 26.06 5.64 -10.03
C ALA A 40 26.67 4.36 -9.45
N ASP A 41 27.13 4.40 -8.20
CA ASP A 41 27.67 3.26 -7.47
C ASP A 41 26.64 2.15 -7.31
N PHE A 42 25.41 2.51 -6.95
CA PHE A 42 24.30 1.56 -6.82
C PHE A 42 24.02 0.86 -8.16
N LYS A 43 23.99 1.61 -9.27
CA LYS A 43 23.81 1.05 -10.62
C LYS A 43 24.93 0.09 -11.00
N VAL A 44 26.19 0.43 -10.71
CA VAL A 44 27.34 -0.46 -10.99
C VAL A 44 27.23 -1.75 -10.17
N LYS A 45 27.00 -1.64 -8.86
CA LYS A 45 26.83 -2.81 -7.97
C LYS A 45 25.65 -3.69 -8.39
N LYS A 46 24.51 -3.06 -8.72
CA LYS A 46 23.33 -3.76 -9.23
C LYS A 46 23.62 -4.55 -10.50
N ARG A 47 24.32 -3.95 -11.47
CA ARG A 47 24.73 -4.65 -12.71
C ARG A 47 25.70 -5.80 -12.43
N ALA A 48 26.65 -5.62 -11.51
CA ALA A 48 27.60 -6.67 -11.14
C ALA A 48 26.90 -7.89 -10.53
N ILE A 49 26.00 -7.66 -9.56
CA ILE A 49 25.19 -8.74 -8.94
C ILE A 49 24.35 -9.46 -9.99
N GLN A 50 23.68 -8.70 -10.88
CA GLN A 50 22.89 -9.31 -11.96
C GLN A 50 23.74 -10.16 -12.89
N LYS A 51 24.94 -9.69 -13.26
CA LYS A 51 25.85 -10.45 -14.11
C LYS A 51 26.23 -11.79 -13.48
N ILE A 52 26.70 -11.77 -12.23
CA ILE A 52 27.08 -12.99 -11.49
C ILE A 52 25.91 -13.97 -11.43
N ALA A 53 24.73 -13.51 -10.99
CA ALA A 53 23.56 -14.37 -10.88
C ALA A 53 23.12 -14.95 -12.23
N ASN A 54 23.19 -14.17 -13.32
CA ASN A 54 22.85 -14.64 -14.66
C ASN A 54 23.83 -15.71 -15.17
N ASP A 55 25.12 -15.53 -14.88
CA ASP A 55 26.15 -16.50 -15.24
C ASP A 55 25.95 -17.84 -14.50
N ASP A 56 25.68 -17.79 -13.19
CA ASP A 56 25.39 -18.99 -12.39
C ASP A 56 24.11 -19.69 -12.84
N GLN A 57 23.03 -18.93 -13.09
CA GLN A 57 21.77 -19.46 -13.61
C GLN A 57 21.96 -20.13 -14.97
N ARG A 58 22.78 -19.55 -15.86
CA ARG A 58 23.06 -20.13 -17.17
C ARG A 58 23.73 -21.50 -17.01
N THR A 59 24.75 -21.61 -16.16
CA THR A 59 25.45 -22.87 -15.88
C THR A 59 24.48 -23.94 -15.39
N ILE A 60 23.67 -23.63 -14.37
CA ILE A 60 22.68 -24.58 -13.83
C ILE A 60 21.66 -25.01 -14.87
N LEU A 61 21.16 -24.06 -15.68
CA LEU A 61 20.18 -24.38 -16.73
C LEU A 61 20.79 -25.26 -17.83
N GLU A 62 22.06 -25.08 -18.16
CA GLU A 62 22.78 -25.94 -19.10
C GLU A 62 22.97 -27.35 -18.56
N ASP A 63 23.34 -27.49 -17.31
CA ASP A 63 23.46 -28.81 -16.67
C ASP A 63 22.11 -29.51 -16.55
N ALA A 64 21.07 -28.79 -16.16
CA ALA A 64 19.72 -29.33 -16.14
C ALA A 64 19.26 -29.81 -17.53
N LYS A 65 19.60 -29.06 -18.59
CA LYS A 65 19.33 -29.48 -19.97
C LYS A 65 20.07 -30.78 -20.31
N LYS A 66 21.34 -30.95 -19.90
CA LYS A 66 22.10 -32.20 -20.10
C LYS A 66 21.44 -33.39 -19.40
N GLN A 67 20.76 -33.14 -18.28
CA GLN A 67 19.98 -34.14 -17.54
C GLN A 67 18.55 -34.33 -18.08
N GLY A 68 18.19 -33.72 -19.22
CA GLY A 68 16.87 -33.86 -19.83
C GLY A 68 15.77 -32.96 -19.25
N VAL A 69 16.11 -32.03 -18.36
CA VAL A 69 15.15 -31.08 -17.78
C VAL A 69 15.04 -29.83 -18.65
N ASN A 70 13.81 -29.47 -19.05
CA ASN A 70 13.58 -28.28 -19.85
C ASN A 70 13.82 -26.99 -19.03
N LYS A 71 14.67 -26.09 -19.55
CA LYS A 71 14.99 -24.79 -18.95
C LYS A 71 13.74 -23.94 -18.63
N GLY A 72 12.70 -24.01 -19.48
CA GLY A 72 11.45 -23.29 -19.29
C GLY A 72 10.67 -23.75 -18.06
N VAL A 73 10.68 -25.06 -17.77
CA VAL A 73 10.02 -25.63 -16.58
C VAL A 73 10.68 -25.11 -15.31
N ILE A 74 12.02 -25.10 -15.26
CA ILE A 74 12.77 -24.58 -14.11
C ILE A 74 12.44 -23.11 -13.85
N ARG A 75 12.42 -22.29 -14.91
CA ARG A 75 12.08 -20.86 -14.79
C ARG A 75 10.67 -20.66 -14.27
N ALA A 76 9.68 -21.35 -14.84
CA ALA A 76 8.29 -21.24 -14.42
C ALA A 76 8.09 -21.63 -12.95
N LEU A 77 8.71 -22.73 -12.51
CA LEU A 77 8.65 -23.16 -11.11
C LEU A 77 9.35 -22.16 -10.17
N THR A 78 10.51 -21.64 -10.56
CA THR A 78 11.24 -20.65 -9.77
C THR A 78 10.47 -19.33 -9.66
N ASP A 79 9.82 -18.90 -10.74
CA ASP A 79 8.97 -17.71 -10.75
C ASP A 79 7.73 -17.88 -9.85
N ALA A 80 7.08 -19.05 -9.90
CA ALA A 80 5.98 -19.37 -8.99
C ALA A 80 6.45 -19.36 -7.52
N GLN A 81 7.61 -19.94 -7.21
CA GLN A 81 8.19 -19.91 -5.87
C GLN A 81 8.54 -18.49 -5.42
N LYS A 82 8.99 -17.62 -6.33
CA LYS A 82 9.23 -16.21 -6.03
C LYS A 82 7.95 -15.49 -5.63
N ILE A 83 6.82 -15.78 -6.30
CA ILE A 83 5.52 -15.22 -5.92
C ILE A 83 5.10 -15.70 -4.54
N ARG A 84 5.25 -17.00 -4.25
CA ARG A 84 4.93 -17.57 -2.93
C ARG A 84 5.72 -16.92 -1.80
N ARG A 85 7.04 -16.80 -1.93
CA ARG A 85 7.88 -16.11 -0.93
C ARG A 85 7.49 -14.65 -0.69
N LYS A 86 7.06 -13.96 -1.75
CA LYS A 86 6.54 -12.59 -1.62
C LYS A 86 5.21 -12.56 -0.87
N ALA A 87 4.32 -13.50 -1.17
CA ALA A 87 3.06 -13.62 -0.45
C ALA A 87 3.29 -13.94 1.03
N GLU A 88 4.18 -14.88 1.35
CA GLU A 88 4.58 -15.22 2.72
C GLU A 88 5.11 -13.99 3.48
N ALA A 89 6.04 -13.24 2.88
CA ALA A 89 6.57 -12.01 3.50
C ALA A 89 5.51 -10.91 3.68
N LEU A 90 4.49 -10.86 2.80
CA LEU A 90 3.37 -9.93 2.94
C LEU A 90 2.39 -10.40 4.02
N ILE A 91 2.17 -11.70 4.17
CA ILE A 91 1.37 -12.29 5.23
C ILE A 91 2.02 -12.00 6.57
N GLU A 92 3.32 -12.28 6.73
CA GLU A 92 4.07 -11.98 7.96
C GLU A 92 4.01 -10.49 8.33
N ARG A 93 4.17 -9.60 7.34
CA ARG A 93 4.00 -8.15 7.58
C ARG A 93 2.57 -7.79 7.97
N ALA A 94 1.56 -8.45 7.40
CA ALA A 94 0.16 -8.20 7.71
C ALA A 94 -0.19 -8.69 9.12
N GLU A 95 0.34 -9.84 9.54
CA GLU A 95 0.22 -10.37 10.89
C GLU A 95 0.80 -9.39 11.91
N GLY A 96 2.02 -8.88 11.69
CA GLY A 96 2.65 -7.90 12.57
C GLY A 96 1.97 -6.51 12.61
N LYS A 97 0.97 -6.24 11.77
CA LYS A 97 0.17 -4.99 11.89
C LYS A 97 -0.89 -5.06 12.99
N ILE A 98 -1.39 -6.26 13.30
CA ILE A 98 -2.35 -6.45 14.39
C ILE A 98 -1.61 -6.31 15.72
N ASP A 99 -0.39 -6.84 15.80
CA ASP A 99 0.47 -6.78 16.99
C ASP A 99 0.92 -5.36 17.39
N GLY A 100 0.67 -4.35 16.55
CA GLY A 100 0.96 -2.94 16.84
C GLY A 100 -0.21 -2.16 17.44
N LEU A 101 -1.37 -2.81 17.67
CA LEU A 101 -2.54 -2.20 18.28
C LEU A 101 -2.43 -2.20 19.82
N GLU A 102 -3.14 -1.27 20.47
CA GLU A 102 -3.32 -1.29 21.92
C GLU A 102 -4.12 -2.54 22.33
N ASP A 103 -3.92 -3.06 23.55
CA ASP A 103 -4.40 -4.40 23.96
C ASP A 103 -5.90 -4.64 23.66
N ASP A 104 -6.77 -3.65 23.93
CA ASP A 104 -8.22 -3.76 23.67
C ASP A 104 -8.56 -3.80 22.16
N ASP A 105 -7.82 -3.05 21.34
CA ASP A 105 -8.00 -3.03 19.88
C ASP A 105 -7.39 -4.25 19.20
N HIS A 106 -6.34 -4.84 19.82
CA HIS A 106 -5.71 -6.07 19.35
C HIS A 106 -6.69 -7.24 19.43
N ASP A 107 -7.30 -7.46 20.60
CA ASP A 107 -8.24 -8.56 20.81
C ASP A 107 -9.45 -8.43 19.86
N TYR A 108 -9.99 -7.21 19.69
CA TYR A 108 -11.06 -6.96 18.73
C TYR A 108 -10.65 -7.23 17.28
N ALA A 109 -9.43 -6.85 16.88
CA ALA A 109 -8.90 -7.14 15.55
C ALA A 109 -8.67 -8.64 15.31
N VAL A 110 -8.24 -9.38 16.34
CA VAL A 110 -8.10 -10.85 16.29
C VAL A 110 -9.46 -11.52 16.13
N ASP A 111 -10.49 -11.05 16.83
CA ASP A 111 -11.87 -11.56 16.71
C ASP A 111 -12.44 -11.28 15.33
N ILE A 112 -12.27 -10.06 14.79
CA ILE A 112 -12.66 -9.73 13.41
C ILE A 112 -11.96 -10.66 12.42
N ARG A 113 -10.64 -10.85 12.56
CA ARG A 113 -9.88 -11.75 11.67
C ARG A 113 -10.42 -13.18 11.74
N THR A 114 -10.75 -13.66 12.93
CA THR A 114 -11.28 -14.99 13.15
C THR A 114 -12.67 -15.14 12.51
N ALA A 115 -13.53 -14.14 12.65
CA ALA A 115 -14.85 -14.08 12.03
C ALA A 115 -14.79 -14.02 10.49
N LEU A 116 -13.81 -13.29 9.93
CA LEU A 116 -13.62 -13.18 8.47
C LEU A 116 -13.11 -14.48 7.83
N GLY A 117 -12.47 -15.38 8.59
CA GLY A 117 -11.99 -16.67 8.10
C GLY A 117 -10.90 -16.57 7.02
N SER A 118 -10.79 -17.62 6.19
CA SER A 118 -9.72 -17.75 5.17
C SER A 118 -10.13 -17.35 3.75
N ASN A 119 -11.39 -16.96 3.53
CA ASN A 119 -11.94 -16.73 2.18
C ASN A 119 -12.36 -15.26 1.97
N PHE A 120 -11.37 -14.40 1.75
CA PHE A 120 -11.56 -12.95 1.58
C PHE A 120 -12.32 -12.55 0.30
N ALA A 121 -12.50 -13.46 -0.66
CA ALA A 121 -13.11 -13.14 -1.96
C ALA A 121 -14.64 -13.32 -1.99
N SER A 122 -15.23 -14.01 -1.01
CA SER A 122 -16.66 -14.33 -0.99
C SER A 122 -17.51 -13.37 -0.17
N PHE A 123 -16.91 -12.54 0.68
CA PHE A 123 -17.65 -11.59 1.50
C PHE A 123 -17.82 -10.27 0.74
N GLY A 124 -18.98 -10.10 0.10
CA GLY A 124 -19.44 -8.79 -0.35
C GLY A 124 -19.43 -7.84 0.85
N LEU A 125 -18.85 -6.66 0.69
CA LEU A 125 -18.80 -5.62 1.71
C LEU A 125 -20.22 -5.41 2.28
N GLY A 126 -20.42 -5.74 3.57
CA GLY A 126 -21.67 -5.46 4.27
C GLY A 126 -22.71 -6.59 4.41
N ALA A 127 -22.46 -7.81 3.89
CA ALA A 127 -23.46 -8.89 4.00
C ALA A 127 -23.87 -9.21 5.46
N ALA A 128 -22.92 -9.17 6.40
CA ALA A 128 -23.21 -9.36 7.83
C ALA A 128 -23.90 -8.16 8.50
N ALA A 129 -23.82 -6.95 7.91
CA ALA A 129 -24.56 -5.78 8.40
C ALA A 129 -26.04 -5.86 8.01
N VAL A 130 -26.34 -6.42 6.82
CA VAL A 130 -27.72 -6.64 6.35
C VAL A 130 -28.42 -7.75 7.15
N GLU A 131 -27.74 -8.85 7.48
CA GLU A 131 -28.33 -9.91 8.31
C GLU A 131 -28.61 -9.46 9.75
N ARG A 132 -27.87 -8.47 10.27
CA ARG A 132 -28.12 -7.93 11.62
C ARG A 132 -29.30 -6.96 11.64
N GLU A 133 -29.50 -6.15 10.59
CA GLU A 133 -30.69 -5.28 10.48
C GLU A 133 -31.98 -6.09 10.25
N GLU A 134 -31.92 -7.30 9.67
CA GLU A 134 -33.12 -8.16 9.55
C GLU A 134 -33.49 -8.89 10.85
N ALA A 135 -32.60 -8.88 11.87
CA ALA A 135 -32.82 -9.57 13.14
C ALA A 135 -33.21 -8.63 14.30
N ASP A 136 -32.91 -7.33 14.21
CA ASP A 136 -33.34 -6.30 15.18
C ASP A 136 -34.43 -5.42 14.56
N ASP A 137 -35.66 -5.93 14.59
CA ASP A 137 -36.89 -5.22 14.18
C ASP A 137 -37.34 -4.24 15.29
N ASP A 138 -36.42 -3.45 15.84
CA ASP A 138 -36.69 -2.41 16.83
C ASP A 138 -36.11 -1.06 16.36
N GLU A 139 -37.00 -0.23 15.81
CA GLU A 139 -36.86 1.20 15.54
C GLU A 139 -35.56 1.66 14.85
N ALA A 140 -35.60 1.73 13.51
CA ALA A 140 -34.64 2.51 12.74
C ALA A 140 -34.61 3.97 13.26
N ASP A 141 -33.48 4.37 13.85
CA ASP A 141 -33.21 5.74 14.31
C ASP A 141 -33.50 6.76 13.19
N ASP A 142 -34.05 7.92 13.55
CA ASP A 142 -34.50 8.98 12.61
C ASP A 142 -33.37 9.38 11.63
N THR A 143 -32.13 9.27 12.09
CA THR A 143 -30.93 9.53 11.30
C THR A 143 -30.71 8.48 10.19
N THR A 144 -30.95 7.20 10.49
CA THR A 144 -30.88 6.09 9.53
C THR A 144 -32.01 6.19 8.51
N ALA A 145 -33.23 6.53 8.96
CA ALA A 145 -34.36 6.77 8.07
C ALA A 145 -34.10 7.94 7.09
N ALA A 146 -33.42 8.99 7.53
CA ALA A 146 -33.04 10.13 6.69
C ALA A 146 -31.98 9.75 5.63
N VAL A 147 -30.98 8.96 6.00
CA VAL A 147 -29.94 8.48 5.05
C VAL A 147 -30.56 7.54 4.02
N VAL A 148 -31.40 6.60 4.44
CA VAL A 148 -32.11 5.69 3.52
C VAL A 148 -33.01 6.45 2.56
N ASN A 149 -33.71 7.49 3.03
CA ASN A 149 -34.54 8.33 2.16
C ASN A 149 -33.71 9.19 1.19
N ALA A 150 -32.57 9.73 1.61
CA ALA A 150 -31.68 10.47 0.73
C ALA A 150 -31.09 9.57 -0.37
N VAL A 151 -30.75 8.33 -0.04
CA VAL A 151 -30.24 7.34 -1.00
C VAL A 151 -31.36 6.85 -1.92
N ARG A 152 -32.58 6.59 -1.42
CA ARG A 152 -33.74 6.25 -2.25
C ARG A 152 -34.19 7.39 -3.17
N ALA A 153 -34.05 8.64 -2.74
CA ALA A 153 -34.38 9.79 -3.58
C ALA A 153 -33.37 10.03 -4.71
N GLY A 154 -32.15 9.49 -4.58
CA GLY A 154 -31.07 9.64 -5.55
C GLY A 154 -30.96 8.52 -6.61
N ALA A 155 -31.63 7.39 -6.42
CA ALA A 155 -31.57 6.24 -7.33
C ALA A 155 -32.97 5.89 -7.82
N SER A 156 -33.11 5.72 -9.13
CA SER A 156 -34.39 5.28 -9.70
C SER A 156 -34.73 3.88 -9.19
N LYS A 157 -36.02 3.58 -9.02
CA LYS A 157 -36.49 2.26 -8.53
C LYS A 157 -35.94 1.10 -9.39
N GLU A 158 -35.72 1.35 -10.68
CA GLU A 158 -35.14 0.40 -11.63
C GLU A 158 -33.65 0.11 -11.37
N GLU A 159 -32.87 1.07 -10.86
CA GLU A 159 -31.46 0.85 -10.48
C GLU A 159 -31.33 0.03 -9.19
N TRP A 160 -32.28 0.17 -8.27
CA TRP A 160 -32.34 -0.62 -7.04
C TRP A 160 -32.71 -2.09 -7.29
N ASP A 161 -33.74 -2.32 -8.11
CA ASP A 161 -34.16 -3.69 -8.47
C ASP A 161 -33.09 -4.41 -9.32
N ALA A 162 -32.31 -3.68 -10.14
CA ALA A 162 -31.19 -4.23 -10.90
C ALA A 162 -29.96 -4.58 -10.03
N ALA A 163 -29.73 -3.84 -8.93
CA ALA A 163 -28.62 -4.08 -8.01
C ALA A 163 -28.85 -5.30 -7.09
N GLY A 164 -30.11 -5.62 -6.77
CA GLY A 164 -30.49 -6.83 -6.01
C GLY A 164 -30.71 -8.08 -6.85
N GLY A 165 -30.72 -7.95 -8.19
CA GLY A 165 -31.10 -9.00 -9.13
C GLY A 165 -30.06 -9.26 -10.21
N ALA A 166 -28.83 -9.62 -9.83
CA ALA A 166 -27.83 -10.11 -10.77
C ALA A 166 -27.07 -11.34 -10.22
N GLY A 167 -27.79 -12.46 -10.16
CA GLY A 167 -27.26 -13.81 -10.25
C GLY A 167 -28.39 -14.84 -10.09
N PRO A 168 -28.48 -15.95 -10.86
CA PRO A 168 -27.53 -16.47 -11.87
C PRO A 168 -28.16 -16.83 -13.24
N HIS A 169 -27.33 -16.84 -14.29
CA HIS A 169 -27.30 -17.89 -15.32
C HIS A 169 -25.87 -18.02 -15.87
#